data_AF-A0A1V5Y0M8-F1
#
_entry.id   AF-A0A1V5Y0M8-F1
#
_cell.length_a   1.000
_cell.length_b   1.000
_cell.length_c   1.000
_cell.angle_alpha   90.00
_cell.angle_beta   90.00
_cell.angle_gamma   90.00
#
_symmetry.space_group_name_H-M   'P 1'
#
loop_
_entity.id
_entity.type
_entity.pdbx_description
1 polymer ?
#
loop_
_entity_poly.entity_id
_entity_poly.type
_entity_poly.pdbx_seq_one_letter_code
_entity_poly.pdbx_strand_id
1 'polypeptide(L)'
;MEITKKSLSIRGMTLIEIMTVVGIIGIIMMISIPAWLRQREYTRGIACQENLTKIEHAKEMYIFAKNLNEGDPVDMTDLWKSDRTGYLKNKPRCPAGGAYTANVVNTAPTCSFNGSEVFNSALHSLQETAP
;
A
#
# COMPACT_ATOMS: atom_id res chain seq x y z
N MET A 1 22.91 44.96 -12.34
CA MET A 1 22.79 43.70 -13.12
C MET A 1 21.34 43.61 -13.56
N GLU A 2 21.02 44.13 -14.74
CA GLU A 2 19.64 44.20 -15.23
C GLU A 2 19.23 42.83 -15.77
N ILE A 3 18.19 42.25 -15.17
CA ILE A 3 17.57 41.02 -15.68
C ILE A 3 16.67 41.44 -16.84
N THR A 4 17.18 41.30 -18.07
CA THR A 4 16.39 41.46 -19.29
C THR A 4 15.29 40.40 -19.32
N LYS A 5 14.05 40.80 -19.00
CA LYS A 5 12.86 39.97 -19.15
C LYS A 5 12.64 39.68 -20.64
N LYS A 6 13.01 38.48 -21.10
CA LYS A 6 12.69 38.01 -22.45
C LYS A 6 11.19 37.72 -22.51
N SER A 7 10.42 38.61 -23.10
CA SER A 7 9.00 38.39 -23.40
C SER A 7 8.88 37.22 -24.38
N LEU A 8 8.45 36.05 -23.89
CA LEU A 8 8.05 34.95 -24.77
C LEU A 8 6.75 35.36 -25.45
N SER A 9 6.84 35.75 -26.72
CA SER A 9 5.69 35.97 -27.59
C SER A 9 4.94 34.64 -27.77
N ILE A 10 3.84 34.47 -27.04
CA ILE A 10 2.89 33.36 -27.24
C ILE A 10 2.20 33.60 -28.58
N ARG A 11 2.65 32.90 -29.64
CA ARG A 11 1.88 32.80 -30.87
C ARG A 11 0.60 32.02 -30.55
N GLY A 12 -0.56 32.55 -30.94
CA GLY A 12 -1.85 31.89 -30.72
C GLY A 12 -1.88 30.53 -31.39
N MET A 13 -2.13 29.48 -30.63
CA MET A 13 -2.43 28.15 -31.16
C MET A 13 -3.69 28.25 -32.04
N THR A 14 -3.70 27.49 -33.13
CA THR A 14 -4.87 27.49 -34.02
C THR A 14 -6.08 26.87 -33.30
N LEU A 15 -7.31 27.32 -33.61
CA LEU A 15 -8.52 26.77 -32.99
C LEU A 15 -8.64 25.25 -33.23
N ILE A 16 -8.20 24.78 -34.40
CA ILE A 16 -8.14 23.36 -34.78
C ILE A 16 -7.17 22.56 -33.91
N GLU A 17 -6.01 23.13 -33.56
CA GLU A 17 -4.98 22.48 -32.73
C GLU A 17 -5.47 22.22 -31.31
N ILE A 18 -6.29 23.12 -30.75
CA ILE A 18 -6.92 22.88 -29.45
C ILE A 18 -8.02 21.82 -29.56
N MET A 19 -8.79 21.77 -30.65
CA MET A 19 -9.86 20.77 -30.81
C MET A 19 -9.33 19.33 -30.87
N THR A 20 -8.24 19.10 -31.60
CA THR A 20 -7.66 17.75 -31.73
C THR A 20 -7.02 17.29 -30.42
N VAL A 21 -6.34 18.18 -29.69
CA VAL A 21 -5.74 17.87 -28.39
C VAL A 21 -6.80 17.45 -27.36
N VAL A 22 -7.89 18.22 -27.23
CA VAL A 22 -8.98 17.86 -26.31
C VAL A 22 -9.67 16.57 -26.74
N GLY A 23 -9.81 16.32 -28.05
CA GLY A 23 -10.34 15.06 -28.58
C GLY A 23 -9.51 13.84 -28.17
N ILE A 24 -8.19 13.90 -28.32
CA ILE A 24 -7.30 12.79 -27.96
C ILE A 24 -7.26 12.57 -26.44
N ILE A 25 -7.19 13.65 -25.65
CA ILE A 25 -7.22 13.56 -24.17
C ILE A 25 -8.53 12.91 -23.69
N GLY A 26 -9.67 13.27 -24.30
CA GLY A 26 -10.97 12.68 -23.99
C GLY A 26 -11.02 11.17 -24.21
N ILE A 27 -10.49 10.69 -25.34
CA ILE A 27 -10.41 9.26 -25.65
C ILE A 27 -9.55 8.52 -24.61
N ILE A 28 -8.40 9.07 -24.24
CA ILE A 28 -7.50 8.45 -23.26
C ILE A 28 -8.14 8.40 -21.86
N MET A 29 -8.80 9.48 -21.43
CA MET A 29 -9.43 9.54 -20.10
C MET A 29 -10.57 8.54 -19.95
N MET A 30 -11.37 8.33 -21.00
CA MET A 30 -12.49 7.38 -20.98
C MET A 30 -12.03 5.96 -20.62
N ILE A 31 -10.88 5.52 -21.14
CA ILE A 31 -10.32 4.19 -20.88
C ILE A 31 -9.58 4.14 -19.53
N SER A 32 -8.98 5.26 -19.11
CA SER A 32 -8.07 5.29 -17.96
C SER A 32 -8.77 5.31 -16.59
N ILE A 33 -9.92 5.98 -16.47
CA ILE A 33 -10.64 6.15 -15.20
C ILE A 33 -11.08 4.81 -14.56
N PRO A 34 -11.75 3.88 -15.29
CA PRO A 34 -12.27 2.67 -14.65
C PRO A 34 -11.16 1.75 -14.10
N ALA A 35 -10.03 1.65 -14.80
CA ALA A 35 -8.90 0.84 -14.36
C ALA A 35 -8.26 1.38 -13.07
N TRP A 36 -8.17 2.71 -12.93
CA TRP A 36 -7.48 3.32 -11.81
C TRP A 36 -8.20 3.13 -10.46
N LEU A 37 -9.53 3.09 -10.47
CA LEU A 37 -10.33 2.84 -9.26
C LEU A 37 -10.08 1.43 -8.71
N ARG A 38 -10.07 0.41 -9.58
CA ARG A 38 -9.79 -0.98 -9.19
C ARG A 38 -8.36 -1.16 -8.67
N GLN A 39 -7.39 -0.52 -9.33
CA GLN A 39 -5.98 -0.59 -8.92
C GLN A 39 -5.73 0.02 -7.54
N ARG A 40 -6.46 1.07 -7.15
CA ARG A 40 -6.33 1.66 -5.81
C ARG A 40 -6.72 0.69 -4.69
N GLU A 41 -7.79 -0.07 -4.86
CA GLU A 41 -8.19 -1.09 -3.89
C GLU A 41 -7.18 -2.24 -3.85
N TYR A 42 -6.71 -2.67 -5.01
CA TYR A 42 -5.67 -3.68 -5.15
C TYR A 42 -4.38 -3.31 -4.40
N THR A 43 -3.84 -2.10 -4.63
CA THR A 43 -2.62 -1.63 -3.94
C THR A 43 -2.78 -1.55 -2.43
N ARG A 44 -3.97 -1.15 -1.93
CA ARG A 44 -4.24 -1.13 -0.48
C ARG A 44 -4.19 -2.54 0.11
N GLY A 45 -4.72 -3.52 -0.62
CA GLY A 45 -4.67 -4.92 -0.26
C GLY A 45 -3.24 -5.46 -0.17
N ILE A 46 -2.44 -5.27 -1.23
CA ILE A 46 -1.03 -5.69 -1.24
C ILE A 46 -0.25 -5.07 -0.08
N ALA A 47 -0.39 -3.75 0.10
CA ALA A 47 0.28 -3.07 1.21
C ALA A 47 -0.17 -3.59 2.59
N CYS A 48 -1.42 -4.06 2.71
CA CYS A 48 -1.88 -4.73 3.92
C CYS A 48 -1.21 -6.08 4.14
N GLN A 49 -1.11 -6.91 3.09
CA GLN A 49 -0.42 -8.21 3.15
C GLN A 49 1.07 -8.04 3.49
N GLU A 50 1.75 -7.11 2.84
CA GLU A 50 3.15 -6.78 3.11
C GLU A 50 3.38 -6.38 4.58
N ASN A 51 2.43 -5.66 5.18
CA ASN A 51 2.50 -5.33 6.59
C ASN A 51 2.29 -6.57 7.47
N LEU A 52 1.37 -7.48 7.11
CA LEU A 52 1.16 -8.73 7.84
C LEU A 52 2.41 -9.61 7.82
N THR A 53 3.04 -9.77 6.65
CA THR A 53 4.31 -10.51 6.51
C THR A 53 5.42 -9.89 7.36
N LYS A 54 5.53 -8.55 7.41
CA LYS A 54 6.49 -7.87 8.29
C LYS A 54 6.21 -8.09 9.77
N ILE A 55 4.94 -8.10 10.17
CA ILE A 55 4.52 -8.39 11.55
C ILE A 55 4.84 -9.84 11.90
N GLU A 56 4.61 -10.77 10.97
CA GLU A 56 4.93 -12.18 11.15
C GLU A 56 6.43 -12.40 11.36
N HIS A 57 7.28 -11.86 10.50
CA HIS A 57 8.73 -11.93 10.70
C HIS A 57 9.18 -11.31 12.02
N ALA A 58 8.61 -10.17 12.41
CA ALA A 58 8.94 -9.55 13.67
C ALA A 58 8.48 -10.38 14.88
N LYS A 59 7.33 -11.04 14.75
CA LYS A 59 6.82 -11.97 15.76
C LYS A 59 7.73 -13.18 15.89
N GLU A 60 8.18 -13.77 14.79
CA GLU A 60 9.17 -14.86 14.80
C GLU A 60 10.42 -14.43 15.56
N MET A 61 10.98 -13.26 15.25
CA MET A 61 12.16 -12.73 15.96
C MET A 61 11.91 -12.50 17.45
N TYR A 62 10.70 -12.06 17.83
CA TYR A 62 10.32 -11.91 19.24
C TYR A 62 10.21 -13.26 19.96
N ILE A 63 9.58 -14.25 19.31
CA ILE A 63 9.47 -15.62 19.81
C ILE A 63 10.85 -16.21 20.05
N PHE A 64 11.76 -16.09 19.08
CA PHE A 64 13.14 -16.57 19.22
C PHE A 64 13.91 -15.85 20.33
N ALA A 65 13.74 -14.54 20.47
CA ALA A 65 14.44 -13.77 21.50
C ALA A 65 13.93 -14.05 22.93
N LYS A 66 12.67 -14.41 23.09
CA LYS A 66 12.03 -14.67 24.39
C LYS A 66 11.83 -16.14 24.72
N ASN A 67 12.15 -17.05 23.79
CA ASN A 67 11.87 -18.49 23.89
C ASN A 67 10.40 -18.75 24.28
N LEU A 68 9.48 -18.10 23.55
CA LEU A 68 8.04 -18.26 23.79
C LEU A 68 7.57 -19.61 23.23
N ASN A 69 6.62 -20.22 23.93
CA ASN A 69 6.00 -21.48 23.59
C ASN A 69 4.67 -21.24 22.87
N GLU A 70 4.12 -22.30 22.25
CA GLU A 70 2.83 -22.24 21.59
C GLU A 70 1.73 -21.77 22.54
N GLY A 71 0.88 -20.85 22.08
CA GLY A 71 -0.20 -20.27 22.88
C GLY A 71 0.21 -19.08 23.75
N ASP A 72 1.49 -18.73 23.84
CA ASP A 72 1.89 -17.53 24.56
C ASP A 72 1.34 -16.26 23.89
N PRO A 73 0.89 -15.27 24.69
CA PRO A 73 0.34 -14.03 24.16
C PRO A 73 1.45 -13.20 23.52
N VAL A 74 1.22 -12.75 22.29
CA VAL A 74 2.04 -11.74 21.62
C VAL A 74 1.14 -10.57 21.25
N ASP A 75 1.45 -9.40 21.81
CA ASP A 75 0.74 -8.17 21.47
C ASP A 75 1.55 -7.32 20.48
N MET A 76 0.85 -6.46 19.74
CA MET A 76 1.48 -5.48 18.87
C MET A 76 2.38 -4.50 19.65
N THR A 77 2.11 -4.28 20.94
CA THR A 77 2.96 -3.46 21.82
C THR A 77 4.33 -4.08 22.13
N ASP A 78 4.45 -5.41 22.02
CA ASP A 78 5.73 -6.09 22.19
C ASP A 78 6.58 -6.01 20.92
N LEU A 79 5.91 -6.08 19.77
CA LEU A 79 6.53 -6.02 18.45
C LEU A 79 6.94 -4.59 18.07
N TRP A 80 6.12 -3.60 18.42
CA TRP A 80 6.38 -2.20 18.12
C TRP A 80 6.41 -1.35 19.39
N LYS A 81 7.56 -0.69 19.61
CA LYS A 81 7.80 0.24 20.72
C LYS A 81 8.22 1.60 20.18
N SER A 82 7.73 2.68 20.80
CA SER A 82 8.07 4.06 20.43
C SER A 82 9.57 4.39 20.58
N ASP A 83 10.27 3.67 21.45
CA ASP A 83 11.70 3.78 21.72
C ASP A 83 12.59 3.04 20.68
N ARG A 84 12.00 2.49 19.60
CA ARG A 84 12.70 1.72 18.55
C ARG A 84 13.44 0.47 19.04
N THR A 85 13.18 0.04 20.27
CA THR A 85 13.65 -1.23 20.85
C THR A 85 12.79 -2.43 20.48
N GLY A 86 11.71 -2.20 19.71
CA GLY A 86 10.87 -3.27 19.15
C GLY A 86 11.47 -3.89 17.89
N TYR A 87 10.80 -4.94 17.40
CA TYR A 87 11.17 -5.67 16.19
C TYR A 87 10.64 -4.99 14.91
N LEU A 88 9.68 -4.06 15.05
CA LEU A 88 9.23 -3.19 13.95
C LEU A 88 9.84 -1.79 14.02
N LYS A 89 10.39 -1.34 12.88
CA LYS A 89 10.93 0.02 12.72
C LYS A 89 9.86 1.12 12.86
N ASN A 90 8.68 0.90 12.28
CA ASN A 90 7.56 1.84 12.29
C ASN A 90 6.28 1.09 12.62
N LYS A 91 5.31 1.80 13.23
CA LYS A 91 3.99 1.21 13.50
C LYS A 91 3.28 0.93 12.17
N PRO A 92 2.89 -0.32 11.88
CA PRO A 92 2.20 -0.63 10.66
C PRO A 92 0.79 -0.03 10.74
N ARG A 93 0.41 0.72 9.72
CA ARG A 93 -0.95 1.28 9.59
C ARG A 93 -1.61 0.64 8.39
N CYS A 94 -2.80 0.09 8.59
CA CYS A 94 -3.56 -0.47 7.48
C CYS A 94 -4.00 0.68 6.55
N PRO A 95 -3.65 0.64 5.25
CA PRO A 95 -4.07 1.67 4.29
C PRO A 95 -5.57 1.63 4.00
N ALA A 96 -6.25 0.54 4.38
CA ALA A 96 -7.69 0.40 4.30
C ALA A 96 -8.43 0.75 5.60
N GLY A 97 -7.71 1.13 6.67
CA GLY A 97 -8.30 1.57 7.93
C GLY A 97 -8.55 0.47 8.97
N GLY A 98 -8.11 -0.77 8.71
CA GLY A 98 -8.15 -1.86 9.69
C GLY A 98 -7.12 -1.75 10.82
N ALA A 99 -7.33 -2.53 11.88
CA ALA A 99 -6.36 -2.75 12.94
C ALA A 99 -5.64 -4.09 12.73
N TYR A 100 -4.36 -4.14 13.06
CA TYR A 100 -3.57 -5.38 13.02
C TYR A 100 -3.54 -6.05 14.39
N THR A 101 -3.60 -7.38 14.39
CA THR A 101 -3.53 -8.23 15.59
C THR A 101 -2.46 -9.30 15.36
N ALA A 102 -1.47 -9.36 16.26
CA ALA A 102 -0.33 -10.28 16.13
C ALA A 102 -0.72 -11.75 16.41
N ASN A 103 -1.76 -11.94 17.23
CA ASN A 103 -2.26 -13.21 17.77
C ASN A 103 -1.20 -13.99 18.56
N VAL A 104 -1.62 -15.08 19.22
CA VAL A 104 -0.72 -15.94 19.98
C VAL A 104 0.33 -16.62 19.08
N VAL A 105 1.38 -17.15 19.71
CA VAL A 105 2.37 -17.99 19.03
C VAL A 105 1.66 -19.14 18.29
N ASN A 106 2.10 -19.44 17.05
CA ASN A 106 1.49 -20.41 16.12
C ASN A 106 0.15 -19.97 15.48
N THR A 107 -0.37 -18.77 15.77
CA THR A 107 -1.51 -18.21 15.03
C THR A 107 -1.06 -17.07 14.13
N ALA A 108 -1.35 -17.12 12.82
CA ALA A 108 -0.96 -16.07 11.87
C ALA A 108 -1.51 -14.69 12.29
N PRO A 109 -0.77 -13.58 12.09
CA PRO A 109 -1.30 -12.25 12.37
C PRO A 109 -2.46 -11.92 11.43
N THR A 110 -3.45 -11.20 11.95
CA THR A 110 -4.66 -10.86 11.19
C THR A 110 -4.85 -9.34 11.10
N CYS A 111 -5.65 -8.93 10.12
CA CYS A 111 -6.11 -7.55 9.98
C CYS A 111 -7.64 -7.55 10.09
N SER A 112 -8.20 -6.60 10.83
CA SER A 112 -9.65 -6.48 11.01
C SER A 112 -10.39 -6.02 9.74
N PHE A 113 -9.65 -5.64 8.69
CA PHE A 113 -10.22 -5.25 7.42
C PHE A 113 -10.41 -6.47 6.53
N ASN A 114 -11.66 -6.92 6.38
CA ASN A 114 -12.05 -7.80 5.30
C ASN A 114 -12.07 -6.96 4.01
N GLY A 115 -11.08 -7.19 3.14
CA GLY A 115 -11.00 -6.52 1.85
C GLY A 115 -12.25 -6.71 1.00
N SER A 116 -12.48 -5.78 0.05
CA SER A 116 -13.43 -5.99 -1.04
C SER A 116 -13.08 -7.30 -1.77
N GLU A 117 -14.04 -7.99 -2.38
CA GLU A 117 -13.81 -9.27 -3.08
C GLU A 117 -12.64 -9.22 -4.09
N VAL A 118 -12.37 -8.03 -4.64
CA VAL A 118 -11.22 -7.69 -5.49
C VAL A 118 -9.87 -7.99 -4.83
N PHE A 119 -9.77 -7.83 -3.50
CA PHE A 119 -8.59 -8.16 -2.70
C PHE A 119 -8.35 -9.68 -2.59
N ASN A 120 -9.40 -10.48 -2.41
CA ASN A 120 -9.25 -11.93 -2.34
C ASN A 120 -8.76 -12.50 -3.68
N SER A 121 -9.18 -11.92 -4.81
CA SER A 121 -8.65 -12.25 -6.13
C SER A 121 -7.19 -11.80 -6.33
N ALA A 122 -6.77 -10.72 -5.65
CA ALA A 122 -5.39 -10.23 -5.70
C ALA A 122 -4.41 -11.16 -4.99
N LEU A 123 -4.81 -11.70 -3.83
CA LEU A 123 -4.04 -12.72 -3.11
C LEU A 123 -3.83 -13.97 -3.98
N HIS A 124 -4.86 -14.40 -4.73
CA HIS A 124 -4.73 -15.52 -5.66
C HIS A 124 -3.69 -15.26 -6.76
N SER A 125 -3.63 -14.04 -7.32
CA SER A 125 -2.64 -13.69 -8.35
C SER A 125 -1.20 -13.53 -7.84
N LEU A 126 -0.99 -13.20 -6.56
CA LEU A 126 0.36 -13.14 -5.97
C LEU A 126 0.90 -14.53 -5.61
N GLN A 127 0.02 -15.48 -5.26
CA GLN A 127 0.39 -16.87 -4.98
C GLN A 127 0.93 -17.59 -6.24
N GLU A 128 0.50 -17.20 -7.45
CA GLU A 128 0.97 -17.79 -8.72
C GLU A 128 2.35 -17.27 -9.18
N THR A 129 2.92 -16.26 -8.51
CA THR A 129 4.21 -15.64 -8.89
C THR A 129 5.39 -16.04 -8.01
N ALA A 130 5.19 -16.92 -7.01
CA ALA A 130 6.29 -17.53 -6.27
C ALA A 130 6.76 -18.79 -7.02
N PRO A 131 8.05 -18.91 -7.39
CA PRO A 131 8.59 -20.13 -7.98
C PRO A 131 8.58 -21.32 -7.01
#